data_AF-A0A062UPI8-F1
#
_entry.id   AF-A0A062UPI8-F1
#
_cell.length_a   1.000
_cell.length_b   1.000
_cell.length_c   1.000
_cell.angle_alpha   90.00
_cell.angle_beta   90.00
_cell.angle_gamma   90.00
#
_symmetry.space_group_name_H-M   'P 1'
#
loop_
_entity.id
_entity.type
_entity.pdbx_description
1 polymer ?
#
loop_
_entity_poly.entity_id
_entity_poly.type
_entity_poly.pdbx_seq_one_letter_code
_entity_poly.pdbx_strand_id
1 'polypeptide(L)'
;MRTLNGLRADERFALDLMAAIRADAETVCAPDAVELVSVTIDVTGADVTGEPVFKARVDRKTRTVLFTGGAASCGDTVVMTATAVYRIVSA
;
A
#
# COMPACT_ATOMS: atom_id res chain seq x y z
N MET A 1 4.17 -2.68 -29.13
CA MET A 1 2.78 -3.16 -29.03
C MET A 1 2.18 -2.52 -27.79
N ARG A 2 1.36 -1.47 -27.95
CA ARG A 2 0.62 -0.81 -26.86
C ARG A 2 -0.76 -1.46 -26.82
N THR A 3 -1.13 -2.10 -25.72
CA THR A 3 -2.49 -2.62 -25.50
C THR A 3 -3.26 -1.61 -24.68
N LEU A 4 -4.26 -1.00 -25.31
CA LEU A 4 -5.34 -0.24 -24.68
C LEU A 4 -6.19 -1.22 -23.85
N ASN A 5 -5.87 -1.38 -22.55
CA ASN A 5 -6.67 -1.99 -21.44
C ASN A 5 -5.87 -2.76 -20.38
N GLY A 6 -4.54 -2.81 -20.45
CA GLY A 6 -3.73 -3.51 -19.45
C GLY A 6 -2.87 -2.54 -18.64
N LEU A 7 -3.14 -2.43 -17.34
CA LEU A 7 -2.10 -1.94 -16.42
C LEU A 7 -0.86 -2.83 -16.60
N ARG A 8 0.34 -2.23 -16.56
CA ARG A 8 1.57 -3.01 -16.46
C ARG A 8 1.53 -3.80 -15.15
N ALA A 9 2.16 -4.98 -15.12
CA ALA A 9 2.15 -5.84 -13.93
C ALA A 9 2.54 -5.05 -12.66
N ASP A 10 3.54 -4.18 -12.77
CA ASP A 10 4.02 -3.31 -11.70
C ASP A 10 2.95 -2.31 -11.20
N GLU A 11 2.14 -1.76 -12.12
CA GLU A 11 1.08 -0.81 -11.76
C GLU A 11 -0.05 -1.51 -11.02
N ARG A 12 -0.43 -2.73 -11.46
CA ARG A 12 -1.40 -3.53 -10.74
C ARG A 12 -0.89 -3.88 -9.33
N PHE A 13 0.38 -4.23 -9.24
CA PHE A 13 1.05 -4.55 -7.98
C PHE A 13 1.01 -3.40 -6.98
N ALA A 14 1.32 -2.19 -7.46
CA ALA A 14 1.25 -0.98 -6.65
C ALA A 14 -0.17 -0.72 -6.14
N LEU A 15 -1.19 -0.91 -6.99
CA LEU A 15 -2.60 -0.77 -6.57
C LEU A 15 -3.00 -1.80 -5.51
N ASP A 16 -2.60 -3.06 -5.67
CA ASP A 16 -2.93 -4.12 -4.71
C ASP A 16 -2.23 -3.88 -3.36
N LEU A 17 -0.97 -3.42 -3.35
CA LEU A 17 -0.28 -3.01 -2.12
C LEU A 17 -0.97 -1.82 -1.43
N MET A 18 -1.33 -0.78 -2.18
CA MET A 18 -2.05 0.37 -1.63
C MET A 18 -3.43 -0.03 -1.08
N ALA A 19 -4.12 -0.97 -1.72
CA ALA A 19 -5.40 -1.48 -1.24
C ALA A 19 -5.24 -2.22 0.10
N ALA A 20 -4.20 -3.05 0.24
CA ALA A 20 -3.90 -3.74 1.50
C ALA A 20 -3.58 -2.75 2.64
N ILE A 21 -2.77 -1.73 2.37
CA ILE A 21 -2.43 -0.67 3.33
C ILE A 21 -3.68 0.11 3.74
N ARG A 22 -4.55 0.44 2.77
CA ARG A 22 -5.79 1.17 3.03
C ARG A 22 -6.76 0.37 3.90
N ALA A 23 -6.94 -0.92 3.62
CA ALA A 23 -7.83 -1.78 4.40
C ALA A 23 -7.38 -1.89 5.87
N ASP A 24 -6.06 -1.98 6.11
CA ASP A 24 -5.50 -1.97 7.46
C ASP A 24 -5.68 -0.60 8.14
N ALA A 25 -5.45 0.49 7.40
CA ALA A 25 -5.67 1.85 7.90
C ALA A 25 -7.13 2.11 8.31
N GLU A 26 -8.10 1.68 7.50
CA GLU A 26 -9.53 1.78 7.79
C GLU A 26 -9.90 0.95 9.03
N THR A 27 -9.38 -0.27 9.15
CA THR A 27 -9.59 -1.13 10.32
C THR A 27 -9.06 -0.50 11.60
N VAL A 28 -7.86 0.06 11.57
CA VAL A 28 -7.17 0.64 12.73
C VAL A 28 -7.77 1.99 13.14
N CYS A 29 -8.35 2.73 12.20
CA CYS A 29 -8.90 4.06 12.46
C CYS A 29 -10.39 4.06 12.81
N ALA A 30 -11.11 2.95 12.57
CA ALA A 30 -12.50 2.82 12.97
C ALA A 30 -12.75 3.28 14.43
N PRO A 31 -13.80 4.07 14.69
CA PRO A 31 -14.88 4.44 13.77
C PRO A 31 -14.57 5.63 12.83
N ASP A 32 -13.43 6.29 13.00
CA ASP A 32 -13.06 7.44 12.16
C ASP A 32 -12.68 7.01 10.75
N ALA A 33 -12.99 7.85 9.76
CA ALA A 33 -12.59 7.64 8.37
C ALA A 33 -11.12 8.02 8.15
N VAL A 34 -10.51 7.48 7.09
CA VAL A 34 -9.16 7.85 6.65
C VAL A 34 -9.16 8.34 5.21
N GLU A 35 -8.39 9.40 4.97
CA GLU A 35 -8.19 9.96 3.64
C GLU A 35 -6.70 9.99 3.31
N LEU A 36 -6.32 9.48 2.14
CA LEU A 36 -4.93 9.42 1.72
C LEU A 36 -4.40 10.85 1.48
N VAL A 37 -3.33 11.22 2.19
CA VAL A 37 -2.63 12.51 2.00
C VAL A 37 -1.47 12.33 1.03
N SER A 38 -0.66 11.30 1.26
CA SER A 38 0.49 11.01 0.40
C SER A 38 0.85 9.54 0.46
N VAL A 39 1.40 9.04 -0.65
CA VAL A 39 2.05 7.73 -0.72
C VAL A 39 3.38 7.87 -1.44
N THR A 40 4.41 7.23 -0.91
CA THR A 40 5.70 7.02 -1.59
C THR A 40 5.84 5.53 -1.84
N ILE A 41 6.24 5.16 -3.05
CA ILE A 41 6.43 3.77 -3.47
C ILE A 41 7.87 3.62 -3.95
N ASP A 42 8.57 2.65 -3.37
CA ASP A 42 9.91 2.25 -3.77
C ASP A 42 9.83 0.90 -4.46
N VAL A 43 10.37 0.83 -5.69
CA VAL A 43 10.44 -0.39 -6.48
C VAL A 43 11.89 -0.86 -6.49
N THR A 44 12.13 -2.10 -6.07
CA THR A 44 13.49 -2.64 -5.88
C THR A 44 14.17 -3.06 -7.18
N GLY A 45 13.42 -3.20 -8.28
CA GLY A 45 13.90 -3.76 -9.54
C GLY A 45 14.08 -5.27 -9.53
N ALA A 46 13.70 -5.96 -8.46
CA ALA A 46 13.68 -7.41 -8.39
C ALA A 46 12.59 -8.00 -9.30
N ASP A 47 12.86 -9.18 -9.85
CA ASP A 47 11.88 -9.90 -10.68
C ASP A 47 10.67 -10.34 -9.85
N VAL A 48 9.48 -10.11 -10.40
CA VAL A 48 8.21 -10.55 -9.82
C VAL A 48 7.98 -12.00 -10.22
N THR A 49 8.45 -12.94 -9.39
CA THR A 49 8.28 -14.39 -9.62
C THR A 49 7.40 -15.04 -8.56
N GLY A 50 6.25 -15.58 -8.99
CA GLY A 50 5.31 -16.27 -8.10
C GLY A 50 4.18 -15.38 -7.58
N GLU A 51 3.39 -15.92 -6.65
CA GLU A 51 2.23 -15.24 -6.08
C GLU A 51 2.67 -14.15 -5.09
N PRO A 52 2.15 -12.91 -5.22
CA PRO A 52 2.50 -11.85 -4.30
C PRO A 52 1.81 -11.93 -2.95
N VAL A 53 2.56 -11.55 -1.92
CA VAL A 53 2.06 -11.38 -0.56
C VAL A 53 2.19 -9.92 -0.17
N PHE A 54 1.08 -9.31 0.21
CA PHE A 54 1.01 -7.91 0.64
C PHE A 54 0.88 -7.86 2.16
N LYS A 55 1.78 -7.13 2.82
CA LYS A 55 1.77 -6.96 4.27
C LYS A 55 1.75 -5.49 4.63
N ALA A 56 0.62 -5.03 5.16
CA ALA A 56 0.50 -3.71 5.76
C ALA A 56 1.13 -3.67 7.16
N ARG A 57 1.51 -2.48 7.59
CA ARG A 57 1.99 -2.20 8.94
C ARG A 57 1.66 -0.76 9.33
N VAL A 58 1.16 -0.58 10.55
CA VAL A 58 1.03 0.74 11.16
C VAL A 58 2.32 1.10 11.89
N ASP A 59 2.89 2.25 11.55
CA ASP A 59 4.07 2.79 12.22
C ASP A 59 3.68 3.69 13.39
N ARG A 60 2.73 4.62 13.17
CA ARG A 60 2.27 5.56 14.20
C ARG A 60 0.87 6.08 13.93
N LYS A 61 -0.01 6.04 14.93
CA LYS A 61 -1.33 6.68 14.92
C LYS A 61 -1.36 7.89 15.86
N THR A 62 -1.93 8.99 15.40
CA THR A 62 -2.26 10.17 16.22
C THR A 62 -3.78 10.41 16.20
N ARG A 63 -4.25 11.56 16.69
CA ARG A 63 -5.66 11.93 16.60
C ARG A 63 -6.11 12.34 15.19
N THR A 64 -5.21 12.84 14.36
CA THR A 64 -5.54 13.45 13.05
C THR A 64 -4.73 12.89 11.89
N VAL A 65 -3.67 12.13 12.15
CA VAL A 65 -2.76 11.56 11.14
C VAL A 65 -2.38 10.13 11.49
N LEU A 66 -2.37 9.26 10.49
CA LEU A 66 -1.85 7.90 10.54
C LEU A 66 -0.64 7.79 9.61
N PHE A 67 0.49 7.34 10.15
CA PHE A 67 1.66 6.91 9.41
C PHE A 67 1.65 5.38 9.34
N THR A 68 1.60 4.87 8.12
CA THR A 68 1.48 3.44 7.83
C THR A 68 2.27 3.11 6.57
N GLY A 69 2.41 1.85 6.27
CA GLY A 69 3.06 1.41 5.05
C GLY A 69 2.86 -0.07 4.83
N GLY A 70 3.63 -0.62 3.91
CA GLY A 70 3.61 -2.03 3.65
C GLY A 70 4.71 -2.45 2.71
N ALA A 71 4.87 -3.75 2.60
CA ALA A 71 5.73 -4.38 1.64
C ALA A 71 4.94 -5.39 0.83
N ALA A 72 5.33 -5.54 -0.43
CA ALA A 72 4.88 -6.60 -1.28
C ALA A 72 6.08 -7.50 -1.60
N SER A 73 5.90 -8.79 -1.35
CA SER A 73 6.94 -9.81 -1.51
C SER A 73 6.50 -10.91 -2.47
N CYS A 74 7.46 -11.42 -3.24
CA CYS A 74 7.32 -12.61 -4.05
C CYS A 74 8.32 -13.66 -3.54
N GLY A 75 7.83 -14.74 -2.95
CA GLY A 75 8.66 -15.64 -2.15
C GLY A 75 9.33 -14.88 -1.00
N ASP A 76 10.65 -15.05 -0.86
CA ASP A 76 11.45 -14.38 0.18
C ASP A 76 11.97 -12.99 -0.23
N THR A 77 11.61 -12.52 -1.43
CA THR A 77 12.11 -11.24 -1.98
C THR A 77 11.07 -10.15 -1.86
N VAL A 78 11.42 -9.04 -1.22
CA VAL A 78 10.63 -7.80 -1.25
C VAL A 78 10.84 -7.15 -2.61
N VAL A 79 9.76 -7.01 -3.38
CA VAL A 79 9.83 -6.40 -4.72
C VAL A 79 9.42 -4.93 -4.69
N MET A 80 8.58 -4.54 -3.72
CA MET A 80 8.06 -3.18 -3.58
C MET A 80 7.78 -2.84 -2.11
N THR A 81 8.04 -1.60 -1.72
CA THR A 81 7.58 -1.03 -0.44
C THR A 81 6.78 0.22 -0.67
N ALA A 82 5.82 0.50 0.22
CA ALA A 82 5.08 1.74 0.22
C ALA A 82 5.01 2.34 1.63
N THR A 83 5.14 3.65 1.71
CA THR A 83 4.90 4.43 2.92
C THR A 83 3.75 5.39 2.62
N ALA A 84 2.68 5.32 3.42
CA ALA A 84 1.48 6.11 3.25
C ALA A 84 1.19 6.95 4.51
N VAL A 85 0.71 8.16 4.26
CA VAL A 85 0.21 9.07 5.29
C VAL A 85 -1.27 9.28 5.02
N TYR A 86 -2.10 9.01 6.01
CA TYR A 86 -3.52 9.29 5.99
C TYR A 86 -3.86 10.39 6.98
N ARG A 87 -4.81 11.24 6.61
CA ARG A 87 -5.54 12.09 7.55
C ARG A 87 -6.69 11.27 8.14
N ILE A 88 -6.86 11.35 9.46
CA ILE A 88 -7.98 10.77 10.18
C ILE A 88 -9.07 11.84 10.26
N VAL A 89 -10.27 11.51 9.78
CA VAL A 89 -11.42 12.39 9.71
C VAL A 89 -12.52 11.80 10.57
N SER A 90 -12.95 12.53 11.59
CA SER A 90 -14.04 12.09 12.45
C SER A 90 -15.31 11.89 11.63
N ALA A 91 -15.96 10.74 11.86
CA ALA A 91 -17.23 10.39 11.26
C ALA A 91 -18.38 11.26 11.79
#